data_AF-A0A397V973-F1
#
_entry.id   AF-A0A397V973-F1
#
_cell.length_a   1.000
_cell.length_b   1.000
_cell.length_c   1.000
_cell.angle_alpha   90.00
_cell.angle_beta   90.00
_cell.angle_gamma   90.00
#
_symmetry.space_group_name_H-M   'P 1'
#
loop_
_entity.id
_entity.type
_entity.pdbx_description
1 polymer ?
#
loop_
_entity_poly.entity_id
_entity_poly.type
_entity_poly.pdbx_seq_one_letter_code
_entity_poly.pdbx_strand_id
1 'polypeptide(L)'
;MEEVNIWKRIIEWGIAQHSDIPSDPKNWSNENFLTMKATLKNCLPFIRYFQISSENVIDHLQPYRQILDNNLWDDIMKRLLFPNKPISSVILPPRVVLTQTLPPRTTEQFSTIIRTTEQFSTIIRTTEQFSTIISEAHAAEITSWIDKKI
;
A
#
# COMPACT_ATOMS: atom_id res chain seq x y z
N MET A 1 1.30 13.27 -3.38
CA MET A 1 0.05 13.06 -2.61
C MET A 1 0.31 13.54 -1.20
N GLU A 2 -0.56 14.39 -0.67
CA GLU A 2 -0.44 14.89 0.71
C GLU A 2 -0.78 13.80 1.73
N GLU A 3 -0.11 13.81 2.89
CA GLU A 3 -0.29 12.79 3.93
C GLU A 3 -1.70 12.79 4.52
N VAL A 4 -2.38 13.92 4.57
CA VAL A 4 -3.80 13.99 4.98
C VAL A 4 -4.71 13.19 4.05
N ASN A 5 -4.43 13.17 2.75
CA ASN A 5 -5.21 12.41 1.78
C ASN A 5 -4.95 10.90 1.91
N ILE A 6 -3.73 10.53 2.29
CA ILE A 6 -3.40 9.14 2.63
C ILE A 6 -4.19 8.71 3.87
N TRP A 7 -4.21 9.54 4.92
CA TRP A 7 -4.99 9.30 6.13
C TRP A 7 -6.48 9.10 5.83
N LYS A 8 -7.11 10.03 5.08
CA LYS A 8 -8.53 9.94 4.71
C LYS A 8 -8.85 8.62 4.00
N ARG A 9 -8.03 8.21 3.04
CA ARG A 9 -8.21 6.94 2.31
C ARG A 9 -8.07 5.72 3.20
N ILE A 10 -7.14 5.75 4.17
CA ILE A 10 -6.96 4.65 5.13
C ILE A 10 -8.20 4.52 6.02
N ILE A 11 -8.77 5.65 6.47
CA ILE A 11 -10.01 5.67 7.25
C ILE A 11 -11.20 5.16 6.42
N GLU A 12 -11.38 5.67 5.20
CA GLU A 12 -12.43 5.21 4.28
C GLU A 12 -12.32 3.70 4.03
N TRP A 13 -11.10 3.20 3.78
CA TRP A 13 -10.84 1.78 3.60
C TRP A 13 -11.17 0.97 4.86
N GLY A 14 -10.77 1.45 6.04
CA GLY A 14 -11.04 0.81 7.32
C GLY A 14 -12.53 0.70 7.63
N ILE A 15 -13.30 1.77 7.38
CA ILE A 15 -14.77 1.75 7.52
C ILE A 15 -15.38 0.75 6.53
N ALA A 16 -14.90 0.72 5.28
CA ALA A 16 -15.39 -0.22 4.29
C ALA A 16 -15.12 -1.70 4.62
N GLN A 17 -14.20 -2.01 5.56
CA GLN A 17 -14.00 -3.39 6.03
C GLN A 17 -15.12 -3.88 6.96
N HIS A 18 -15.86 -2.98 7.60
CA HIS A 18 -16.83 -3.31 8.65
C HIS A 18 -18.16 -2.59 8.40
N SER A 19 -19.13 -3.31 7.84
CA SER A 19 -20.44 -2.74 7.47
C SER A 19 -21.25 -2.21 8.64
N ASP A 20 -20.92 -2.63 9.86
CA ASP A 20 -21.54 -2.27 11.14
C ASP A 20 -20.94 -1.00 11.76
N ILE A 21 -19.77 -0.53 11.28
CA ILE A 21 -19.15 0.69 11.78
C ILE A 21 -19.81 1.91 11.13
N PRO A 22 -20.37 2.86 11.91
CA PRO A 22 -20.92 4.09 11.37
C PRO A 22 -19.86 4.92 10.63
N SER A 23 -20.24 5.69 9.61
CA SER A 23 -19.27 6.53 8.91
C SER A 23 -18.75 7.70 9.76
N ASP A 24 -19.55 8.24 10.66
CA ASP A 24 -19.17 9.35 11.54
C ASP A 24 -18.49 8.82 12.83
N PRO A 25 -17.21 9.16 13.10
CA PRO A 25 -16.50 8.75 14.31
C PRO A 25 -17.14 9.25 15.61
N LYS A 26 -17.97 10.29 15.58
CA LYS A 26 -18.71 10.75 16.78
C LYS A 26 -19.69 9.71 17.30
N ASN A 27 -20.15 8.81 16.42
CA ASN A 27 -21.10 7.75 16.75
C ASN A 27 -20.42 6.42 17.09
N TRP A 28 -19.08 6.41 17.24
CA TRP A 28 -18.35 5.18 17.51
C TRP A 28 -18.36 4.83 18.99
N SER A 29 -18.66 3.56 19.27
CA SER A 29 -18.41 2.96 20.58
C SER A 29 -16.91 2.71 20.78
N ASN A 30 -16.49 2.44 22.02
CA ASN A 30 -15.11 2.03 22.29
C ASN A 30 -14.73 0.74 21.54
N GLU A 31 -15.68 -0.17 21.34
CA GLU A 31 -15.49 -1.40 20.56
C GLU A 31 -15.20 -1.07 19.09
N ASN A 32 -15.93 -0.13 18.49
CA ASN A 32 -15.67 0.32 17.13
C ASN A 32 -14.24 0.89 16.98
N PHE A 33 -13.79 1.68 17.97
CA PHE A 33 -12.41 2.19 17.97
C PHE A 33 -11.38 1.08 18.10
N LEU A 34 -11.61 0.06 18.92
CA LEU A 34 -10.72 -1.10 19.06
C LEU A 34 -10.66 -1.92 17.77
N THR A 35 -11.81 -2.20 17.15
CA THR A 35 -11.91 -2.88 15.86
C THR A 35 -11.19 -2.11 14.76
N MET A 36 -11.39 -0.80 14.68
CA MET A 36 -10.69 0.05 13.73
C MET A 36 -9.18 0.06 13.97
N LYS A 37 -8.75 0.20 15.23
CA LYS A 37 -7.32 0.15 15.60
C LYS A 37 -6.67 -1.16 15.19
N ALA A 38 -7.35 -2.29 15.41
CA ALA A 38 -6.86 -3.60 15.00
C ALA A 38 -6.75 -3.72 13.47
N THR A 39 -7.77 -3.23 12.75
CA THR A 39 -7.84 -3.25 11.28
C THR A 39 -6.72 -2.43 10.64
N LEU A 40 -6.47 -1.23 11.19
CA LEU A 40 -5.48 -0.30 10.66
C LEU A 40 -4.07 -0.52 11.20
N LYS A 41 -3.86 -1.48 12.11
CA LYS A 41 -2.58 -1.71 12.81
C LYS A 41 -1.38 -1.77 11.87
N ASN A 42 -1.53 -2.39 10.70
CA ASN A 42 -0.45 -2.52 9.72
C ASN A 42 -0.26 -1.27 8.86
N CYS A 43 -1.25 -0.37 8.79
CA CYS A 43 -1.18 0.87 8.01
C CYS A 43 -0.65 2.05 8.83
N LEU A 44 -1.02 2.14 10.12
CA LEU A 44 -0.68 3.25 11.00
C LEU A 44 0.83 3.57 11.08
N PRO A 45 1.75 2.58 11.09
CA PRO A 45 3.20 2.86 11.15
C PRO A 45 3.76 3.54 9.90
N PHE A 46 3.03 3.56 8.77
CA PHE A 46 3.51 4.11 7.50
C PHE A 46 3.05 5.55 7.24
N ILE A 47 2.25 6.11 8.15
CA ILE A 47 1.68 7.46 8.03
C ILE A 47 2.69 8.46 8.59
N ARG A 48 3.02 9.51 7.83
CA ARG A 48 3.94 10.57 8.28
C ARG A 48 3.15 11.66 9.02
N TYR A 49 2.71 11.35 10.24
CA TYR A 49 1.88 12.27 11.06
C TYR A 49 2.48 13.67 11.19
N PHE A 50 3.81 13.77 11.35
CA PHE A 50 4.52 15.05 11.52
C PHE A 50 4.64 15.90 10.25
N GLN A 51 4.13 15.42 9.11
CA GLN A 51 4.05 16.17 7.85
C GLN A 51 2.62 16.61 7.53
N ILE A 52 1.66 16.26 8.38
CA ILE A 52 0.28 16.74 8.28
C ILE A 52 0.24 18.13 8.92
N SER A 53 -0.40 19.09 8.25
CA SER A 53 -0.55 20.45 8.79
C SER A 53 -1.38 20.43 10.07
N SER A 54 -1.17 21.40 10.95
CA SER A 54 -1.90 21.51 12.22
C SER A 54 -3.42 21.53 12.04
N GLU A 55 -3.92 22.29 11.06
CA GLU A 55 -5.34 22.33 10.68
C GLU A 55 -5.87 20.93 10.36
N ASN A 56 -5.17 20.20 9.50
CA ASN A 56 -5.56 18.85 9.12
C ASN A 56 -5.48 17.84 10.28
N VAL A 57 -4.56 18.04 11.25
CA VAL A 57 -4.51 17.21 12.46
C VAL A 57 -5.78 17.40 13.29
N ILE A 58 -6.22 18.65 13.48
CA ILE A 58 -7.43 18.95 14.26
C ILE A 58 -8.68 18.46 13.53
N ASP A 59 -8.80 18.71 12.23
CA ASP A 59 -10.04 18.41 11.50
C ASP A 59 -10.18 16.92 11.14
N HIS A 60 -9.06 16.22 10.93
CA HIS A 60 -9.09 14.86 10.34
C HIS A 60 -8.48 13.78 11.22
N LEU A 61 -7.55 14.09 12.13
CA LEU A 61 -6.94 13.09 13.01
C LEU A 61 -7.60 13.06 14.38
N GLN A 62 -7.90 14.23 14.95
CA GLN A 62 -8.49 14.35 16.29
C GLN A 62 -9.78 13.53 16.48
N PRO A 63 -10.72 13.45 15.52
CA PRO A 63 -11.92 12.62 15.67
C PRO A 63 -11.62 11.14 15.91
N TYR A 64 -10.46 10.68 15.43
CA TYR A 64 -10.02 9.31 15.51
C TYR A 64 -8.91 9.10 16.55
N ARG A 65 -8.62 10.05 17.45
CA ARG A 65 -7.44 9.96 18.33
C ARG A 65 -7.30 8.63 19.07
N GLN A 66 -8.42 7.98 19.40
CA GLN A 66 -8.46 6.70 20.13
C GLN A 66 -7.83 5.53 19.36
N ILE A 67 -7.74 5.60 18.03
CA ILE A 67 -7.07 4.56 17.23
C ILE A 67 -5.55 4.72 17.26
N LEU A 68 -5.05 5.92 17.57
CA LEU A 68 -3.62 6.20 17.69
C LEU A 68 -3.10 5.74 19.05
N ASP A 69 -1.80 5.50 19.14
CA ASP A 69 -1.16 5.27 20.42
C ASP A 69 -1.04 6.57 21.21
N ASN A 70 -1.31 6.52 22.52
CA ASN A 70 -1.33 7.72 23.36
C ASN A 70 -0.02 8.52 23.26
N ASN A 71 1.13 7.84 23.28
CA ASN A 71 2.44 8.48 23.14
C ASN A 71 2.61 9.20 21.79
N LEU A 72 2.10 8.59 20.70
CA LEU A 72 2.14 9.18 19.38
C LEU A 72 1.25 10.42 19.31
N TRP A 73 0.03 10.34 19.86
CA TRP A 73 -0.88 11.49 19.92
C TRP A 73 -0.27 12.65 20.73
N ASP A 74 0.32 12.35 21.89
CA ASP A 74 0.97 13.35 22.74
C ASP A 74 2.14 14.01 22.01
N ASP A 75 2.96 13.25 21.29
CA ASP A 75 4.07 13.79 20.49
C ASP A 75 3.59 14.64 19.31
N ILE A 76 2.50 14.24 18.64
CA ILE A 76 1.84 15.05 17.60
C ILE A 76 1.43 16.39 18.23
N MET A 77 0.63 16.37 19.30
CA MET A 77 0.17 17.59 19.97
C MET A 77 1.32 18.46 20.49
N LYS A 78 2.38 17.84 21.01
CA LYS A 78 3.59 18.54 21.45
C LYS A 78 4.28 19.26 20.29
N ARG A 79 4.38 18.63 19.12
CA ARG A 79 4.94 19.27 17.91
C ARG A 79 4.07 20.42 17.42
N LEU A 80 2.75 20.30 17.50
CA LEU A 80 1.82 21.37 17.15
C LEU A 80 2.00 22.60 18.06
N LEU A 81 2.06 22.38 19.38
CA LEU A 81 2.14 23.46 20.37
C LEU A 81 3.55 24.05 20.51
N PHE A 82 4.57 23.20 20.39
CA PHE A 82 5.96 23.56 20.60
C PHE A 82 6.85 22.94 19.50
N PRO A 83 6.93 23.56 18.31
CA PRO A 83 7.64 22.99 17.16
C PRO A 83 9.10 22.62 17.40
N ASN A 84 9.75 23.25 18.39
CA ASN A 84 11.17 23.04 18.70
C ASN A 84 11.42 22.00 19.82
N LYS A 85 10.37 21.43 20.43
CA LYS A 85 10.56 20.45 21.52
C LYS A 85 10.93 19.06 20.97
N PRO A 86 11.75 18.31 21.72
CA PRO A 86 12.01 16.92 21.41
C PRO A 86 10.75 16.07 21.64
N ILE A 87 10.57 15.09 20.75
CA ILE A 87 9.51 14.09 20.78
C ILE A 87 10.14 12.70 20.81
N SER A 88 9.40 11.70 21.29
CA SER A 88 9.87 10.31 21.39
C SER A 88 9.62 9.50 20.12
N SER A 89 8.61 9.90 19.35
CA SER A 89 8.15 9.22 18.16
C SER A 89 9.17 9.27 17.02
N VAL A 90 9.29 8.15 16.29
CA VAL A 90 10.12 8.08 15.08
C VAL A 90 9.50 8.95 13.99
N ILE A 91 10.28 9.90 13.48
CA ILE A 91 9.85 10.77 12.38
C ILE A 91 10.24 10.11 11.06
N LEU A 92 9.23 9.75 10.27
CA LEU A 92 9.45 9.25 8.92
C LEU A 92 9.85 10.40 7.97
N PRO A 93 10.78 10.19 7.02
CA PRO A 93 11.21 11.21 6.07
C PRO A 93 10.09 11.57 5.07
N PRO A 94 10.03 12.81 4.54
CA PRO A 94 9.03 13.19 3.55
C PRO A 94 8.95 12.29 2.33
N ARG A 95 7.72 12.04 1.84
CA ARG A 95 7.55 11.33 0.56
C ARG A 95 8.01 12.27 -0.55
N VAL A 96 9.04 11.87 -1.28
CA VAL A 96 9.47 12.56 -2.50
C VAL A 96 8.45 12.26 -3.58
N VAL A 97 7.79 13.29 -4.11
CA VAL A 97 6.96 13.13 -5.30
C VAL A 97 7.91 13.03 -6.48
N LEU A 98 8.14 11.81 -6.97
CA LEU A 98 8.70 11.61 -8.29
C LEU A 98 7.65 12.07 -9.30
N THR A 99 7.79 13.30 -9.79
CA THR A 99 7.14 13.75 -11.02
C THR A 99 7.83 13.08 -12.21
N GLN A 100 7.80 11.75 -12.26
CA GLN A 100 8.13 11.06 -13.49
C GLN A 100 6.93 11.22 -14.40
N THR A 101 7.07 12.08 -15.40
CA THR A 101 6.21 12.05 -16.58
C THR A 101 6.40 10.65 -17.17
N LEU A 102 5.43 9.77 -16.92
CA LEU A 102 5.44 8.44 -17.52
C LEU A 102 5.50 8.64 -19.04
N PRO A 103 6.39 7.94 -19.77
CA PRO A 103 6.41 8.03 -21.21
C PRO A 103 5.01 7.68 -21.75
N PRO A 104 4.52 8.38 -22.79
CA PRO A 104 3.26 8.03 -23.41
C PRO A 104 3.33 6.55 -23.81
N ARG A 105 2.35 5.75 -23.35
CA ARG A 105 2.24 4.36 -23.77
C ARG A 105 1.99 4.34 -25.28
N THR A 106 3.03 4.14 -26.07
CA THR A 106 2.90 3.84 -27.49
C THR A 106 2.46 2.39 -27.63
N THR A 107 1.24 2.16 -28.09
CA THR A 107 0.61 0.84 -28.28
C THR A 107 1.25 0.03 -29.43
N GLU A 108 2.29 0.55 -30.10
CA GLU A 108 2.81 -0.03 -31.34
C GLU A 108 3.85 -1.15 -31.17
N GLN A 109 4.35 -1.41 -29.95
CA GLN A 109 5.36 -2.47 -29.75
C GLN A 109 4.81 -3.90 -29.65
N PHE A 110 3.49 -4.07 -29.47
CA PHE A 110 2.92 -5.41 -29.28
C PHE A 110 2.82 -6.25 -30.55
N SER A 111 2.82 -5.65 -31.74
CA SER A 111 2.78 -6.39 -33.02
C SER A 111 4.12 -7.04 -33.38
N THR A 112 5.24 -6.49 -32.90
CA THR A 112 6.57 -7.05 -33.21
C THR A 112 6.89 -8.28 -32.36
N ILE A 113 6.34 -8.37 -31.14
CA ILE A 113 6.61 -9.47 -30.20
C ILE A 113 6.08 -10.82 -30.72
N ILE A 114 4.98 -10.83 -31.49
CA ILE A 114 4.40 -12.07 -32.03
C ILE A 114 5.32 -12.72 -33.09
N ARG A 115 6.18 -11.95 -33.77
CA ARG A 115 7.12 -12.51 -34.76
C ARG A 115 8.34 -13.18 -34.11
N THR A 116 8.71 -12.79 -32.90
CA THR A 116 9.89 -13.32 -32.20
C THR A 116 9.62 -14.62 -31.44
N THR A 117 8.36 -14.99 -31.20
CA THR A 117 8.02 -16.24 -30.48
C THR A 117 8.37 -17.51 -31.27
N GLU A 118 8.47 -17.44 -32.59
CA GLU A 118 9.00 -18.55 -33.41
C GLU A 118 10.51 -18.77 -33.19
N GLN A 119 11.26 -17.73 -32.80
CA GLN A 119 12.68 -17.88 -32.46
C GLN A 119 12.87 -18.40 -31.03
N PHE A 120 11.93 -18.09 -30.11
CA PHE A 120 11.97 -18.59 -28.73
C PHE A 120 11.78 -20.10 -28.63
N SER A 121 10.97 -20.73 -29.50
CA SER A 121 10.82 -22.19 -29.52
C SER A 121 12.14 -22.91 -29.80
N THR A 122 13.03 -22.30 -30.60
CA THR A 122 14.37 -22.85 -30.89
C THR A 122 15.33 -22.67 -29.71
N ILE A 123 15.22 -21.56 -28.96
CA ILE A 123 16.07 -21.26 -27.78
C ILE A 123 15.74 -22.19 -26.60
N ILE A 124 14.46 -22.48 -26.36
CA ILE A 124 14.04 -23.37 -25.25
C ILE A 124 14.64 -24.77 -25.38
N ARG A 125 14.76 -25.31 -26.61
CA ARG A 125 15.37 -26.63 -26.86
C ARG A 125 16.86 -26.69 -26.49
N THR A 126 17.57 -25.56 -26.49
CA THR A 126 19.00 -25.51 -26.14
C THR A 126 19.27 -25.24 -24.65
N THR A 127 18.27 -24.81 -23.88
CA THR A 127 18.44 -24.44 -22.46
C THR A 127 18.20 -25.57 -21.47
N GLU A 128 17.86 -26.79 -21.92
CA GLU A 128 17.70 -27.97 -21.04
C GLU A 128 18.97 -28.36 -20.26
N GLN A 129 20.13 -27.76 -20.53
CA GLN A 129 21.36 -28.06 -19.82
C GLN A 129 21.61 -27.27 -18.53
N PHE A 130 20.79 -26.27 -18.16
CA PHE A 130 21.17 -25.32 -17.11
C PHE A 130 20.23 -25.17 -15.90
N SER A 131 19.28 -26.07 -15.64
CA SER A 131 18.40 -25.88 -14.47
C SER A 131 18.08 -27.15 -13.71
N THR A 132 18.63 -27.25 -12.49
CA THR A 132 18.33 -28.26 -11.47
C THR A 132 17.03 -27.99 -10.69
N ILE A 133 16.36 -26.85 -10.94
CA ILE A 133 15.16 -26.41 -10.20
C ILE A 133 13.87 -26.84 -10.88
N ILE A 134 13.87 -26.92 -12.21
CA ILE A 134 12.71 -27.35 -12.99
C ILE A 134 13.00 -28.75 -13.48
N SER A 135 12.36 -29.75 -12.87
CA SER A 135 12.43 -31.13 -13.34
C SER A 135 11.51 -31.34 -14.54
N GLU A 136 11.75 -32.41 -15.29
CA GLU A 136 10.89 -32.89 -16.38
C GLU A 136 9.42 -33.04 -15.95
N ALA A 137 9.19 -33.38 -14.67
CA ALA A 137 7.85 -33.48 -14.10
C ALA A 137 7.09 -32.13 -14.11
N HIS A 138 7.77 -31.03 -13.80
CA HIS A 138 7.16 -29.70 -13.86
C HIS A 138 6.89 -29.27 -15.31
N ALA A 139 7.76 -29.64 -16.26
CA ALA A 139 7.57 -29.35 -17.68
C ALA A 139 6.38 -30.13 -18.26
N ALA A 140 6.22 -31.40 -17.88
CA ALA A 140 5.08 -32.23 -18.28
C ALA A 140 3.74 -31.70 -17.75
N GLU A 141 3.71 -31.19 -16.52
CA GLU A 141 2.50 -30.61 -15.91
C GLU A 141 2.05 -29.34 -16.63
N ILE A 142 3.00 -28.47 -17.02
CA ILE A 142 2.72 -27.27 -17.82
C ILE A 142 2.18 -27.65 -19.21
N THR A 143 2.76 -28.68 -19.84
CA THR A 143 2.34 -29.15 -21.17
C THR A 143 0.91 -29.71 -21.12
N SER A 144 0.55 -30.43 -20.05
CA SER A 144 -0.80 -30.96 -19.83
C SER A 144 -1.89 -29.86 -19.80
N TRP A 145 -1.58 -28.65 -19.33
CA TRP A 145 -2.56 -27.55 -19.30
C TRP A 145 -2.81 -26.92 -20.68
N ILE A 146 -1.86 -27.06 -21.60
CA ILE A 146 -1.98 -26.56 -22.97
C ILE A 146 -2.90 -27.48 -23.78
N ASP A 147 -2.72 -28.80 -23.67
CA ASP A 147 -3.53 -29.78 -24.43
C ASP A 147 -4.98 -29.85 -23.95
N LYS A 148 -5.28 -29.44 -22.70
CA LYS A 148 -6.63 -29.47 -22.15
C LYS A 148 -7.54 -28.33 -22.65
N LYS A 149 -7.04 -27.46 -23.53
CA LYS A 149 -7.76 -26.31 -24.06
C LYS A 149 -8.03 -26.38 -25.58
N ILE A 150 -7.94 -27.59 -26.17
CA ILE A 150 -8.33 -27.88 -27.55
C ILE A 150 -9.47 -28.90 -27.56
#